data_AF-J2LIT8-F1
#
_entry.id   AF-J2LIT8-F1
#
_cell.length_a   1.000
_cell.length_b   1.000
_cell.length_c   1.000
_cell.angle_alpha   90.00
_cell.angle_beta   90.00
_cell.angle_gamma   90.00
#
_symmetry.space_group_name_H-M   'P 1'
#
loop_
_entity.id
_entity.type
_entity.pdbx_description
1 polymer ?
#
loop_
_entity_poly.entity_id
_entity_poly.type
_entity_poly.pdbx_seq_one_letter_code
_entity_poly.pdbx_strand_id
1 'polypeptide(L)'
;MKVEQIQRAMSVGIVGGLGAIGSADLYAKMTKVAAKAAPHERIKVLFGQQAFDDIDMAGAENAETNARKLYVFDMLREFEERKSSAVLLPCFISHTFLDEVQAEIGIPVIDMVAAIRRHLVQRLPKLQKIGVLTSSYVRKKGLFEKYFGEDDVQLLYPAAAIQHACLMRAVYGTTGIKNGYLDGESIDLLYRACRDLLDQGAQVIVPGMTEISTVAEVLRARGIPIVDTNQIYAESALSFKAEQIGRSFKIGVVGGVGPAATVDFIEKVIRNTPAARDQDHIKLVVEHNPKIPDRTDNLIGDGADPTVAIYAACKRLENDNADMIAIPCNTAHAFVERIQAYLSIPIVNMLGETVSYIEKHHGDKTSIGLLATSGTIASRVYHHNIERSKFRMVVPDAEHQAVVMDVIYGAQGVKAGFVNDAVRARLKRAIAYLVANGADVIVLGCTELPLLIAQDDKFDVGGKQVPVLDPTEILARKCVALANPVARKAA
;
A
#
# COMPACT_ATOMS: atom_id res chain seq x y z
N MET A 1 -14.99 -1.21 32.44
CA MET A 1 -15.78 -1.96 31.45
C MET A 1 -14.89 -2.19 30.23
N LYS A 2 -14.43 -3.42 30.00
CA LYS A 2 -13.72 -3.78 28.76
C LYS A 2 -14.76 -3.68 27.63
N VAL A 3 -14.53 -2.79 26.67
CA VAL A 3 -15.27 -2.78 25.41
C VAL A 3 -14.95 -4.12 24.75
N GLU A 4 -15.91 -5.04 24.72
CA GLU A 4 -15.86 -6.19 23.83
C GLU A 4 -15.63 -5.63 22.41
N GLN A 5 -14.45 -5.88 21.85
CA GLN A 5 -14.21 -5.65 20.43
C GLN A 5 -15.24 -6.49 19.68
N ILE A 6 -16.28 -5.85 19.17
CA ILE A 6 -17.21 -6.47 18.22
C ILE A 6 -16.34 -6.99 17.09
N GLN A 7 -16.16 -8.31 17.04
CA GLN A 7 -15.41 -8.97 15.99
C GLN A 7 -16.14 -8.64 14.68
N ARG A 8 -15.51 -7.83 13.84
CA ARG A 8 -16.12 -7.33 12.61
C ARG A 8 -16.41 -8.53 11.72
N ALA A 9 -17.66 -8.72 11.33
CA ALA A 9 -18.07 -9.78 10.41
C ALA A 9 -17.20 -9.74 9.14
N MET A 10 -16.60 -10.88 8.77
CA MET A 10 -15.76 -11.00 7.59
C MET A 10 -16.61 -10.77 6.33
N SER A 11 -16.15 -9.90 5.43
CA SER A 11 -16.79 -9.61 4.16
C SER A 11 -15.95 -10.14 3.01
N VAL A 12 -16.51 -10.98 2.14
CA VAL A 12 -15.80 -11.55 0.99
C VAL A 12 -16.48 -11.07 -0.29
N GLY A 13 -15.73 -10.33 -1.11
CA GLY A 13 -16.15 -9.94 -2.46
C GLY A 13 -15.91 -11.07 -3.46
N ILE A 14 -16.75 -11.16 -4.49
CA ILE A 14 -16.56 -12.05 -5.63
C ILE A 14 -16.69 -11.22 -6.91
N VAL A 15 -15.60 -11.15 -7.69
CA VAL A 15 -15.57 -10.45 -8.98
C VAL A 15 -16.28 -11.28 -10.04
N GLY A 16 -17.41 -10.79 -10.54
CA GLY A 16 -18.13 -11.35 -11.67
C GLY A 16 -17.62 -10.83 -13.02
N GLY A 17 -18.38 -11.08 -14.09
CA GLY A 17 -18.14 -10.50 -15.42
C GLY A 17 -17.08 -11.18 -16.30
N LEU A 18 -15.98 -11.67 -15.73
CA LEU A 18 -14.87 -12.30 -16.49
C LEU A 18 -15.17 -13.74 -16.95
N GLY A 19 -16.24 -14.32 -16.41
CA GLY A 19 -16.79 -15.65 -16.71
C GLY A 19 -18.09 -15.80 -15.94
N ALA A 20 -19.23 -15.44 -16.57
CA ALA A 20 -20.51 -15.28 -15.88
C ALA A 20 -20.96 -16.57 -15.16
N ILE A 21 -20.85 -17.71 -15.83
CA ILE A 21 -21.30 -19.00 -15.30
C ILE A 21 -20.37 -19.49 -14.19
N GLY A 22 -19.04 -19.43 -14.41
CA GLY A 22 -18.06 -19.80 -13.38
C GLY A 22 -18.17 -18.93 -12.11
N SER A 23 -18.40 -17.63 -12.28
CA SER A 23 -18.56 -16.69 -11.16
C SER A 23 -19.87 -16.91 -10.40
N ALA A 24 -20.97 -17.21 -11.10
CA ALA A 24 -22.25 -17.54 -10.49
C ALA A 24 -22.19 -18.86 -9.69
N ASP A 25 -21.51 -19.87 -10.23
CA ASP A 25 -21.27 -21.14 -9.52
C ASP A 25 -20.41 -20.92 -8.26
N LEU A 26 -19.33 -20.13 -8.36
CA LEU A 26 -18.52 -19.78 -7.18
C LEU A 26 -19.35 -19.01 -6.13
N TYR A 27 -20.21 -18.08 -6.54
CA TYR A 27 -21.11 -17.36 -5.62
C TYR A 27 -22.07 -18.31 -4.90
N ALA A 28 -22.67 -19.25 -5.62
CA ALA A 28 -23.55 -20.26 -5.03
C ALA A 28 -22.80 -21.15 -4.02
N LYS A 29 -21.57 -21.58 -4.36
CA LYS A 29 -20.70 -22.37 -3.48
C LYS A 29 -20.27 -21.58 -2.24
N MET A 30 -19.85 -20.33 -2.41
CA MET A 30 -19.48 -19.45 -1.30
C MET A 30 -20.65 -19.18 -0.36
N THR A 31 -21.86 -18.99 -0.90
CA THR A 31 -23.08 -18.83 -0.09
C THR A 31 -23.34 -20.07 0.78
N LYS A 32 -23.18 -21.28 0.22
CA LYS A 32 -23.30 -22.54 0.97
C LYS A 32 -22.21 -22.70 2.03
N VAL A 33 -20.97 -22.30 1.72
CA VAL A 33 -19.82 -22.33 2.64
C VAL A 33 -20.05 -21.35 3.80
N ALA A 34 -20.46 -20.11 3.50
CA ALA A 34 -20.77 -19.08 4.50
C ALA A 34 -21.91 -19.50 5.44
N ALA A 35 -22.94 -20.19 4.92
CA ALA A 35 -24.05 -20.71 5.73
C ALA A 35 -23.63 -21.80 6.73
N LYS A 36 -22.48 -22.45 6.51
CA LYS A 36 -21.92 -23.48 7.39
C LYS A 36 -20.84 -22.95 8.35
N ALA A 37 -20.45 -21.68 8.22
CA ALA A 37 -19.46 -21.06 9.10
C ALA A 37 -19.96 -21.03 10.55
N ALA A 38 -19.05 -20.99 11.52
CA ALA A 38 -19.44 -21.03 12.93
C ALA A 38 -20.32 -19.80 13.29
N PRO A 39 -21.24 -19.88 14.27
CA PRO A 39 -22.16 -18.78 14.58
C PRO A 39 -21.50 -17.43 14.93
N HIS A 40 -20.23 -17.47 15.38
CA HIS A 40 -19.41 -16.29 15.67
C HIS A 40 -18.65 -15.76 14.44
N GLU A 41 -18.57 -16.53 13.36
CA GLU A 41 -17.94 -16.21 12.08
C GLU A 41 -19.01 -15.79 11.06
N ARG A 42 -19.71 -14.68 11.30
CA ARG A 42 -20.65 -14.16 10.29
C ARG A 42 -19.88 -13.72 9.05
N ILE A 43 -20.10 -14.40 7.93
CA ILE A 43 -19.48 -14.07 6.64
C ILE A 43 -20.51 -13.39 5.74
N LYS A 44 -20.22 -12.15 5.34
CA LYS A 44 -21.00 -11.40 4.36
C LYS A 44 -20.41 -11.63 2.97
N VAL A 45 -21.18 -12.23 2.07
CA VAL A 45 -20.76 -12.42 0.67
C VAL A 45 -21.28 -11.26 -0.18
N LEU A 46 -20.39 -10.61 -0.93
CA LEU A 46 -20.71 -9.54 -1.87
C LEU A 46 -20.40 -10.03 -3.29
N PHE A 47 -21.35 -9.89 -4.20
CA PHE A 47 -21.17 -10.23 -5.61
C PHE A 47 -21.21 -8.94 -6.46
N GLY A 48 -20.17 -8.72 -7.25
CA GLY A 48 -20.05 -7.57 -8.14
C GLY A 48 -20.00 -8.07 -9.57
N GLN A 49 -21.08 -7.85 -10.33
CA GLN A 49 -21.16 -8.27 -11.73
C GLN A 49 -21.26 -7.04 -12.60
N GLN A 50 -20.26 -6.82 -13.44
CA GLN A 50 -20.28 -5.84 -14.52
C GLN A 50 -19.96 -6.56 -15.83
N ALA A 51 -20.63 -6.19 -16.92
CA ALA A 51 -20.30 -6.76 -18.23
C ALA A 51 -18.86 -6.39 -18.58
N PHE A 52 -18.04 -7.40 -18.85
CA PHE A 52 -16.74 -7.21 -19.47
C PHE A 52 -16.91 -7.52 -20.95
N ASP A 53 -16.79 -6.50 -21.80
CA ASP A 53 -16.84 -6.65 -23.25
C ASP A 53 -15.57 -7.36 -23.70
N ASP A 54 -15.61 -8.69 -23.65
CA ASP A 54 -14.58 -9.59 -24.14
C ASP A 54 -14.64 -9.57 -25.67
N ILE A 55 -14.04 -8.55 -26.29
CA ILE A 55 -14.00 -8.37 -27.76
C ILE A 55 -13.39 -9.62 -28.44
N ASP A 56 -12.60 -10.40 -27.69
CA ASP A 56 -11.93 -11.62 -28.14
C ASP A 56 -12.68 -12.90 -27.70
N MET A 57 -13.87 -13.11 -28.27
CA MET A 57 -14.66 -14.35 -28.13
C MET A 57 -14.03 -15.58 -28.82
N ALA A 58 -12.83 -15.47 -29.40
CA ALA A 58 -12.14 -16.55 -30.12
C ALA A 58 -10.80 -16.92 -29.45
N GLY A 59 -10.86 -17.65 -28.35
CA GLY A 59 -9.79 -18.55 -27.93
C GLY A 59 -8.42 -17.91 -27.65
N ALA A 60 -8.28 -17.26 -26.49
CA ALA A 60 -7.12 -17.37 -25.58
C ALA A 60 -5.68 -17.35 -26.15
N GLU A 61 -5.40 -16.78 -27.33
CA GLU A 61 -4.03 -16.53 -27.78
C GLU A 61 -3.66 -15.05 -27.67
N ASN A 62 -4.65 -14.16 -27.83
CA ASN A 62 -4.49 -12.71 -27.85
C ASN A 62 -5.39 -11.97 -26.84
N ALA A 63 -5.86 -12.63 -25.78
CA ALA A 63 -6.67 -12.00 -24.73
C ALA A 63 -6.10 -10.63 -24.39
N GLU A 64 -6.86 -9.55 -24.63
CA GLU A 64 -6.42 -8.18 -24.37
C GLU A 64 -6.12 -8.04 -22.86
N THR A 65 -4.86 -8.29 -22.50
CA THR A 65 -4.46 -8.37 -21.10
C THR A 65 -4.67 -7.05 -20.40
N ASN A 66 -4.57 -5.94 -21.13
CA ASN A 66 -4.64 -4.60 -20.56
C ASN A 66 -6.08 -4.24 -20.17
N ALA A 67 -7.06 -4.41 -21.05
CA ALA A 67 -8.47 -4.16 -20.71
C ALA A 67 -8.92 -5.03 -19.52
N ARG A 68 -8.49 -6.30 -19.50
CA ARG A 68 -8.79 -7.21 -18.38
C ARG A 68 -8.11 -6.79 -17.08
N LYS A 69 -6.84 -6.37 -17.12
CA LYS A 69 -6.11 -5.84 -15.95
C LYS A 69 -6.82 -4.64 -15.36
N LEU A 70 -7.20 -3.67 -16.20
CA LEU A 70 -7.89 -2.45 -15.78
C LEU A 70 -9.27 -2.78 -15.20
N TYR A 71 -10.05 -3.64 -15.85
CA TYR A 71 -11.33 -4.10 -15.32
C TYR A 71 -11.20 -4.76 -13.94
N VAL A 72 -10.23 -5.67 -13.79
CA VAL A 72 -9.98 -6.34 -12.49
C VAL A 72 -9.63 -5.29 -11.44
N PHE A 73 -8.75 -4.35 -11.74
CA PHE A 73 -8.36 -3.28 -10.83
C PHE A 73 -9.57 -2.44 -10.39
N ASP A 74 -10.41 -1.99 -11.31
CA ASP A 74 -11.60 -1.18 -11.01
C ASP A 74 -12.61 -1.96 -10.14
N MET A 75 -12.87 -3.22 -10.48
CA MET A 75 -13.75 -4.09 -9.67
C MET A 75 -13.20 -4.31 -8.26
N LEU A 76 -11.89 -4.48 -8.09
CA LEU A 76 -11.27 -4.62 -6.77
C LEU A 76 -11.37 -3.33 -5.95
N ARG A 77 -11.20 -2.16 -6.58
CA ARG A 77 -11.41 -0.86 -5.93
C ARG A 77 -12.83 -0.70 -5.40
N GLU A 78 -13.85 -1.11 -6.16
CA GLU A 78 -15.23 -1.09 -5.67
C GLU A 78 -15.43 -1.94 -4.41
N PHE A 79 -14.78 -3.11 -4.33
CA PHE A 79 -14.85 -3.95 -3.13
C PHE A 79 -14.08 -3.35 -1.95
N GLU A 80 -12.94 -2.69 -2.21
CA GLU A 80 -12.16 -1.95 -1.21
C GLU A 80 -12.96 -0.78 -0.61
N GLU A 81 -13.63 0.02 -1.45
CA GLU A 81 -14.51 1.12 -1.03
C GLU A 81 -15.68 0.61 -0.18
N ARG A 82 -16.20 -0.58 -0.49
CA ARG A 82 -17.22 -1.29 0.31
C ARG A 82 -16.67 -1.95 1.58
N LYS A 83 -15.37 -1.77 1.87
CA LYS A 83 -14.66 -2.33 3.04
C LYS A 83 -14.79 -3.85 3.10
N SER A 84 -14.65 -4.50 1.95
CA SER A 84 -14.55 -5.95 1.88
C SER A 84 -13.23 -6.39 2.53
N SER A 85 -13.24 -7.53 3.24
CA SER A 85 -12.07 -8.05 3.95
C SER A 85 -11.10 -8.77 3.02
N ALA A 86 -11.64 -9.39 1.95
CA ALA A 86 -10.89 -10.04 0.89
C ALA A 86 -11.76 -10.17 -0.37
N VAL A 87 -11.14 -10.51 -1.50
CA VAL A 87 -11.83 -10.76 -2.77
C VAL A 87 -11.45 -12.11 -3.34
N LEU A 88 -12.46 -12.84 -3.82
CA LEU A 88 -12.30 -13.99 -4.70
C LEU A 88 -12.43 -13.50 -6.16
N LEU A 89 -11.39 -13.75 -6.94
CA LEU A 89 -11.31 -13.46 -8.36
C LEU A 89 -11.47 -14.77 -9.17
N PRO A 90 -12.67 -15.17 -9.61
CA PRO A 90 -12.92 -16.40 -10.36
C PRO A 90 -12.41 -16.35 -11.81
N CYS A 91 -11.11 -16.12 -12.01
CA CYS A 91 -10.52 -16.08 -13.35
C CYS A 91 -9.03 -16.46 -13.31
N PHE A 92 -8.70 -17.63 -13.87
CA PHE A 92 -7.31 -18.09 -13.97
C PHE A 92 -6.44 -17.17 -14.85
N ILE A 93 -7.01 -16.59 -15.91
CA ILE A 93 -6.30 -15.60 -16.73
C ILE A 93 -5.87 -14.41 -15.86
N SER A 94 -6.74 -13.93 -14.98
CA SER A 94 -6.38 -12.81 -14.09
C SER A 94 -5.30 -13.16 -13.07
N HIS A 95 -5.15 -14.43 -12.74
CA HIS A 95 -4.08 -14.90 -11.84
C HIS A 95 -2.70 -14.88 -12.51
N THR A 96 -2.60 -14.79 -13.84
CA THR A 96 -1.29 -14.66 -14.52
C THR A 96 -0.66 -13.27 -14.34
N PHE A 97 -1.41 -12.29 -13.85
CA PHE A 97 -0.95 -10.92 -13.60
C PHE A 97 -1.39 -10.39 -12.22
N LEU A 98 -1.78 -11.28 -11.31
CA LEU A 98 -2.32 -10.89 -10.00
C LEU A 98 -1.33 -10.03 -9.20
N ASP A 99 -0.04 -10.35 -9.27
CA ASP A 99 1.02 -9.60 -8.57
C ASP A 99 1.05 -8.12 -8.99
N GLU A 100 0.80 -7.83 -10.27
CA GLU A 100 0.77 -6.45 -10.79
C GLU A 100 -0.41 -5.65 -10.19
N VAL A 101 -1.57 -6.28 -10.08
CA VAL A 101 -2.78 -5.62 -9.54
C VAL A 101 -2.70 -5.52 -8.01
N GLN A 102 -2.25 -6.59 -7.35
CA GLN A 102 -2.12 -6.65 -5.89
C GLN A 102 -1.12 -5.61 -5.35
N ALA A 103 -0.10 -5.25 -6.14
CA ALA A 103 0.87 -4.20 -5.79
C ALA A 103 0.26 -2.79 -5.70
N GLU A 104 -0.90 -2.56 -6.33
CA GLU A 104 -1.58 -1.27 -6.42
C GLU A 104 -2.90 -1.20 -5.65
N ILE A 105 -3.38 -2.31 -5.07
CA ILE A 105 -4.64 -2.37 -4.31
C ILE A 105 -4.43 -2.83 -2.88
N GLY A 106 -5.12 -2.19 -1.93
CA GLY A 106 -5.00 -2.49 -0.51
C GLY A 106 -5.92 -3.59 -0.01
N ILE A 107 -6.92 -4.02 -0.77
CA ILE A 107 -7.73 -5.20 -0.45
C ILE A 107 -7.02 -6.49 -0.91
N PRO A 108 -6.99 -7.56 -0.10
CA PRO A 108 -6.33 -8.79 -0.51
C PRO A 108 -7.21 -9.58 -1.48
N VAL A 109 -6.60 -10.06 -2.56
CA VAL A 109 -7.17 -11.08 -3.43
C VAL A 109 -6.67 -12.43 -2.97
N ILE A 110 -7.59 -13.37 -2.72
CA ILE A 110 -7.23 -14.73 -2.37
C ILE A 110 -6.71 -15.41 -3.64
N ASP A 111 -5.50 -15.95 -3.59
CA ASP A 111 -4.92 -16.62 -4.75
C ASP A 111 -5.54 -18.02 -4.96
N MET A 112 -6.26 -18.17 -6.07
CA MET A 112 -6.95 -19.40 -6.43
C MET A 112 -6.00 -20.58 -6.65
N VAL A 113 -4.85 -20.36 -7.29
CA VAL A 113 -3.91 -21.45 -7.61
C VAL A 113 -3.19 -21.91 -6.35
N ALA A 114 -2.84 -20.96 -5.47
CA ALA A 114 -2.31 -21.28 -4.14
C ALA A 114 -3.32 -22.06 -3.29
N ALA A 115 -4.62 -21.70 -3.34
CA ALA A 115 -5.68 -22.41 -2.65
C ALA A 115 -5.83 -23.86 -3.17
N ILE A 116 -5.81 -24.06 -4.48
CA ILE A 116 -5.85 -25.39 -5.11
C ILE A 116 -4.65 -26.22 -4.69
N ARG A 117 -3.43 -25.67 -4.78
CA ARG A 117 -2.21 -26.35 -4.36
C ARG A 117 -2.29 -26.81 -2.90
N ARG A 118 -2.64 -25.89 -2.00
CA ARG A 118 -2.77 -26.21 -0.56
C ARG A 118 -3.74 -27.36 -0.33
N HIS A 119 -4.88 -27.35 -1.01
CA HIS A 119 -5.87 -28.42 -0.93
C HIS A 119 -5.31 -29.77 -1.43
N LEU A 120 -4.67 -29.77 -2.60
CA LEU A 120 -4.12 -31.00 -3.20
C LEU A 120 -3.00 -31.60 -2.35
N VAL A 121 -2.06 -30.79 -1.87
CA VAL A 121 -0.96 -31.25 -1.01
C VAL A 121 -1.50 -31.86 0.29
N GLN A 122 -2.53 -31.25 0.89
CA GLN A 122 -3.15 -31.76 2.11
C GLN A 122 -3.94 -33.05 1.90
N ARG A 123 -4.64 -33.20 0.77
CA ARG A 123 -5.53 -34.34 0.51
C ARG A 123 -4.84 -35.50 -0.19
N LEU A 124 -3.82 -35.23 -1.01
CA LEU A 124 -3.12 -36.19 -1.85
C LEU A 124 -1.59 -36.03 -1.65
N PRO A 125 -1.04 -36.38 -0.48
CA PRO A 125 0.37 -36.14 -0.16
C PRO A 125 1.37 -36.97 -1.00
N LYS A 126 0.89 -37.97 -1.75
CA LYS A 126 1.69 -38.81 -2.67
C LYS A 126 1.43 -38.49 -4.15
N LEU A 127 0.89 -37.31 -4.43
CA LEU A 127 0.58 -36.88 -5.79
C LEU A 127 1.87 -36.61 -6.56
N GLN A 128 1.98 -37.17 -7.74
CA GLN A 128 3.16 -37.07 -8.63
C GLN A 128 2.78 -36.53 -10.02
N LYS A 129 1.55 -36.75 -10.48
CA LYS A 129 1.08 -36.34 -11.81
C LYS A 129 -0.30 -35.70 -11.76
N ILE A 130 -0.37 -34.43 -12.15
CA ILE A 130 -1.62 -33.66 -12.21
C ILE A 130 -1.97 -33.39 -13.67
N GLY A 131 -3.18 -33.75 -14.09
CA GLY A 131 -3.72 -33.32 -15.37
C GLY A 131 -4.42 -31.98 -15.24
N VAL A 132 -4.01 -30.98 -16.00
CA VAL A 132 -4.56 -29.61 -15.94
C VAL A 132 -5.39 -29.32 -17.19
N LEU A 133 -6.66 -28.98 -17.00
CA LEU A 133 -7.56 -28.52 -18.06
C LEU A 133 -7.65 -26.99 -18.04
N THR A 134 -6.75 -26.32 -18.74
CA THR A 134 -6.70 -24.85 -18.78
C THR A 134 -6.67 -24.30 -20.21
N SER A 135 -6.90 -23.00 -20.37
CA SER A 135 -6.87 -22.36 -21.68
C SER A 135 -5.44 -22.31 -22.25
N SER A 136 -5.31 -22.20 -23.57
CA SER A 136 -4.00 -22.08 -24.23
C SER A 136 -3.18 -20.90 -23.67
N TYR A 137 -3.85 -19.78 -23.35
CA TYR A 137 -3.24 -18.60 -22.73
C TYR A 137 -2.57 -18.94 -21.39
N VAL A 138 -3.35 -19.53 -20.46
CA VAL A 138 -2.91 -19.79 -19.08
C VAL A 138 -1.76 -20.80 -19.09
N ARG A 139 -1.83 -21.82 -19.96
CA ARG A 139 -0.74 -22.76 -20.20
C ARG A 139 0.52 -22.06 -20.71
N LYS A 140 0.39 -21.19 -21.74
CA LYS A 140 1.53 -20.43 -22.29
C LYS A 140 2.18 -19.50 -21.27
N LYS A 141 1.41 -18.96 -20.33
CA LYS A 141 1.89 -18.10 -19.24
C LYS A 141 2.53 -18.86 -18.07
N GLY A 142 2.49 -20.20 -18.09
CA GLY A 142 3.12 -21.02 -17.04
C GLY A 142 2.47 -20.83 -15.67
N LEU A 143 1.16 -20.55 -15.62
CA LEU A 143 0.50 -20.20 -14.35
C LEU A 143 0.62 -21.31 -13.32
N PHE A 144 0.35 -22.57 -13.70
CA PHE A 144 0.39 -23.69 -12.75
C PHE A 144 1.83 -24.07 -12.42
N GLU A 145 2.75 -23.95 -13.38
CA GLU A 145 4.18 -24.17 -13.21
C GLU A 145 4.76 -23.27 -12.11
N LYS A 146 4.33 -22.00 -12.03
CA LYS A 146 4.72 -21.06 -10.97
C LYS A 146 4.46 -21.60 -9.56
N TYR A 147 3.42 -22.41 -9.36
CA TYR A 147 3.01 -22.88 -8.02
C TYR A 147 3.42 -24.32 -7.74
N PHE A 148 3.44 -25.19 -8.75
CA PHE A 148 3.71 -26.62 -8.59
C PHE A 148 5.13 -27.04 -9.02
N GLY A 149 5.90 -26.13 -9.63
CA GLY A 149 7.23 -26.45 -10.19
C GLY A 149 8.28 -26.90 -9.17
N GLU A 150 8.09 -26.59 -7.89
CA GLU A 150 9.01 -26.97 -6.79
C GLU A 150 8.62 -28.29 -6.09
N ASP A 151 7.46 -28.88 -6.40
CA ASP A 151 6.87 -29.97 -5.59
C ASP A 151 7.21 -31.40 -6.07
N ASP A 152 8.17 -31.58 -6.98
CA ASP A 152 8.41 -32.86 -7.69
C ASP A 152 7.14 -33.42 -8.40
N VAL A 153 6.14 -32.57 -8.65
CA VAL A 153 4.90 -32.92 -9.32
C VAL A 153 4.98 -32.59 -10.81
N GLN A 154 4.72 -33.58 -11.65
CA GLN A 154 4.61 -33.40 -13.09
C GLN A 154 3.23 -32.86 -13.47
N LEU A 155 3.20 -31.71 -14.14
CA LEU A 155 1.99 -31.17 -14.77
C LEU A 155 1.83 -31.77 -16.18
N LEU A 156 0.64 -32.31 -16.44
CA LEU A 156 0.23 -32.87 -17.72
C LEU A 156 -0.86 -31.99 -18.33
N TYR A 157 -0.81 -31.81 -19.64
CA TYR A 157 -1.80 -31.04 -20.39
C TYR A 157 -2.33 -31.87 -21.55
N PRO A 158 -3.55 -31.60 -22.05
CA PRO A 158 -4.05 -32.28 -23.23
C PRO A 158 -3.09 -32.13 -24.41
N ALA A 159 -2.99 -33.18 -25.22
CA ALA A 159 -2.28 -33.13 -26.50
C ALA A 159 -2.82 -31.97 -27.35
N ALA A 160 -1.99 -31.32 -28.18
CA ALA A 160 -2.36 -30.09 -28.88
C ALA A 160 -3.67 -30.22 -29.70
N ALA A 161 -3.88 -31.35 -30.36
CA ALA A 161 -5.12 -31.64 -31.08
C ALA A 161 -6.34 -31.73 -30.15
N ILE A 162 -6.19 -32.36 -28.98
CA ILE A 162 -7.25 -32.49 -27.96
C ILE A 162 -7.52 -31.16 -27.27
N GLN A 163 -6.48 -30.37 -26.99
CA GLN A 163 -6.58 -29.03 -26.44
C GLN A 163 -7.51 -28.17 -27.30
N HIS A 164 -7.27 -28.11 -28.62
CA HIS A 164 -8.06 -27.30 -29.53
C HIS A 164 -9.44 -27.91 -29.83
N ALA A 165 -9.47 -29.16 -30.31
CA ALA A 165 -10.69 -29.76 -30.83
C ALA A 165 -11.69 -30.20 -29.75
N CYS A 166 -11.21 -30.47 -28.54
CA CYS A 166 -12.04 -30.90 -27.41
C CYS A 166 -12.13 -29.82 -26.34
N LEU A 167 -11.03 -29.50 -25.63
CA LEU A 167 -11.10 -28.66 -24.44
C LEU A 167 -11.59 -27.23 -24.74
N MET A 168 -10.95 -26.54 -25.68
CA MET A 168 -11.32 -25.16 -26.01
C MET A 168 -12.73 -25.07 -26.59
N ARG A 169 -13.11 -26.02 -27.46
CA ARG A 169 -14.46 -26.11 -28.02
C ARG A 169 -15.52 -26.41 -26.97
N ALA A 170 -15.23 -27.27 -25.99
CA ALA A 170 -16.16 -27.59 -24.92
C ALA A 170 -16.50 -26.38 -24.03
N VAL A 171 -15.54 -25.45 -23.86
CA VAL A 171 -15.75 -24.26 -23.01
C VAL A 171 -16.26 -23.08 -23.83
N TYR A 172 -15.61 -22.75 -24.95
CA TYR A 172 -15.86 -21.53 -25.73
C TYR A 172 -16.64 -21.75 -27.02
N GLY A 173 -16.91 -22.99 -27.42
CA GLY A 173 -17.68 -23.30 -28.63
C GLY A 173 -19.12 -22.78 -28.53
N THR A 174 -19.82 -22.75 -29.67
CA THR A 174 -21.23 -22.31 -29.76
C THR A 174 -22.15 -23.10 -28.83
N THR A 175 -21.88 -24.40 -28.67
CA THR A 175 -22.53 -25.34 -27.72
C THR A 175 -21.69 -25.56 -26.45
N GLY A 176 -20.79 -24.63 -26.14
CA GLY A 176 -19.86 -24.73 -25.01
C GLY A 176 -20.43 -24.27 -23.68
N ILE A 177 -19.73 -24.61 -22.61
CA ILE A 177 -20.14 -24.34 -21.22
C ILE A 177 -20.33 -22.84 -20.97
N LYS A 178 -19.49 -21.96 -21.55
CA LYS A 178 -19.62 -20.50 -21.39
C LYS A 178 -20.96 -19.96 -21.90
N ASN A 179 -21.62 -20.69 -22.81
CA ASN A 179 -22.93 -20.36 -23.37
C ASN A 179 -24.10 -21.09 -22.66
N GLY A 180 -23.84 -21.77 -21.53
CA GLY A 180 -24.88 -22.41 -20.71
C GLY A 180 -25.13 -23.89 -21.02
N TYR A 181 -24.39 -24.49 -21.94
CA TYR A 181 -24.52 -25.90 -22.29
C TYR A 181 -23.71 -26.77 -21.30
N LEU A 182 -24.38 -27.22 -20.24
CA LEU A 182 -23.78 -28.01 -19.13
C LEU A 182 -23.95 -29.53 -19.29
N ASP A 183 -24.43 -29.99 -20.44
CA ASP A 183 -24.67 -31.38 -20.80
C ASP A 183 -24.33 -31.66 -22.28
N GLY A 184 -24.60 -32.88 -22.74
CA GLY A 184 -24.44 -33.25 -24.15
C GLY A 184 -23.01 -33.10 -24.68
N GLU A 185 -22.88 -32.43 -25.84
CA GLU A 185 -21.63 -32.35 -26.59
C GLU A 185 -20.48 -31.73 -25.79
N SER A 186 -20.73 -30.66 -25.01
CA SER A 186 -19.68 -29.99 -24.24
C SER A 186 -19.05 -30.94 -23.21
N ILE A 187 -19.87 -31.77 -22.56
CA ILE A 187 -19.42 -32.78 -21.59
C ILE A 187 -18.70 -33.93 -22.27
N ASP A 188 -19.16 -34.38 -23.44
CA ASP A 188 -18.49 -35.44 -24.19
C ASP A 188 -17.10 -34.99 -24.68
N LEU A 189 -16.96 -33.74 -25.12
CA LEU A 189 -15.67 -33.14 -25.47
C LEU A 189 -14.75 -33.00 -24.25
N LEU A 190 -15.26 -32.50 -23.11
CA LEU A 190 -14.48 -32.47 -21.86
C LEU A 190 -14.06 -33.86 -21.40
N TYR A 191 -14.94 -34.85 -21.49
CA TYR A 191 -14.64 -36.22 -21.11
C TYR A 191 -13.48 -36.77 -21.94
N ARG A 192 -13.44 -36.52 -23.26
CA ARG A 192 -12.31 -36.89 -24.12
C ARG A 192 -11.00 -36.21 -23.70
N ALA A 193 -11.06 -34.92 -23.36
CA ALA A 193 -9.88 -34.20 -22.85
C ALA A 193 -9.39 -34.74 -21.49
N CYS A 194 -10.31 -35.14 -20.61
CA CYS A 194 -9.97 -35.81 -19.36
C CYS A 194 -9.32 -37.17 -19.62
N ARG A 195 -9.88 -37.97 -20.55
CA ARG A 195 -9.36 -39.29 -20.90
C ARG A 195 -7.94 -39.21 -21.45
N ASP A 196 -7.66 -38.24 -22.32
CA ASP A 196 -6.30 -37.99 -22.83
C ASP A 196 -5.30 -37.77 -21.68
N LEU A 197 -5.65 -36.96 -20.68
CA LEU A 197 -4.82 -36.74 -19.50
C LEU A 197 -4.65 -37.99 -18.63
N LEU A 198 -5.70 -38.78 -18.45
CA LEU A 198 -5.65 -40.04 -17.70
C LEU A 198 -4.79 -41.08 -18.42
N ASP A 199 -4.87 -41.15 -19.75
CA ASP A 199 -4.06 -42.06 -20.57
C ASP A 199 -2.57 -41.63 -20.55
N GLN A 200 -2.29 -40.33 -20.36
CA GLN A 200 -0.93 -39.81 -20.04
C GLN A 200 -0.47 -40.10 -18.59
N GLY A 201 -1.35 -40.64 -17.74
CA GLY A 201 -1.05 -41.03 -16.36
C GLY A 201 -1.37 -39.98 -15.29
N ALA A 202 -2.25 -39.01 -15.57
CA ALA A 202 -2.72 -38.08 -14.55
C ALA A 202 -3.44 -38.83 -13.41
N GLN A 203 -3.10 -38.53 -12.16
CA GLN A 203 -3.75 -39.13 -10.99
C GLN A 203 -4.99 -38.35 -10.55
N VAL A 204 -5.04 -37.06 -10.87
CA VAL A 204 -6.15 -36.15 -10.59
C VAL A 204 -6.25 -35.13 -11.73
N ILE A 205 -7.48 -34.71 -12.04
CA ILE A 205 -7.75 -33.67 -13.03
C ILE A 205 -8.09 -32.37 -12.30
N VAL A 206 -7.40 -31.29 -12.64
CA VAL A 206 -7.59 -29.94 -12.08
C VAL A 206 -8.17 -29.02 -13.15
N PRO A 207 -9.41 -28.55 -12.98
CA PRO A 207 -9.98 -27.46 -13.76
C PRO A 207 -9.17 -26.15 -13.62
N GLY A 208 -8.49 -25.75 -14.69
CA GLY A 208 -7.85 -24.44 -14.85
C GLY A 208 -8.70 -23.43 -15.64
N MET A 209 -10.01 -23.66 -15.69
CA MET A 209 -11.07 -22.76 -16.16
C MET A 209 -12.27 -22.93 -15.22
N THR A 210 -12.80 -21.83 -14.70
CA THR A 210 -13.87 -21.84 -13.68
C THR A 210 -15.17 -22.46 -14.18
N GLU A 211 -15.40 -22.41 -15.49
CA GLU A 211 -16.53 -23.01 -16.19
C GLU A 211 -16.53 -24.54 -16.05
N ILE A 212 -15.37 -25.19 -16.10
CA ILE A 212 -15.27 -26.66 -16.03
C ILE A 212 -15.69 -27.17 -14.64
N SER A 213 -15.43 -26.40 -13.58
CA SER A 213 -15.83 -26.75 -12.22
C SER A 213 -17.34 -26.83 -12.02
N THR A 214 -18.13 -26.19 -12.90
CA THR A 214 -19.60 -26.24 -12.86
C THR A 214 -20.15 -27.62 -13.25
N VAL A 215 -19.36 -28.43 -13.95
CA VAL A 215 -19.72 -29.77 -14.45
C VAL A 215 -18.84 -30.87 -13.85
N ALA A 216 -18.05 -30.56 -12.81
CA ALA A 216 -17.15 -31.50 -12.17
C ALA A 216 -17.88 -32.72 -11.57
N GLU A 217 -19.11 -32.55 -11.06
CA GLU A 217 -19.92 -33.68 -10.57
C GLU A 217 -20.35 -34.63 -11.70
N VAL A 218 -20.72 -34.09 -12.86
CA VAL A 218 -21.10 -34.89 -14.04
C VAL A 218 -19.91 -35.72 -14.53
N LEU A 219 -18.73 -35.12 -14.59
CA LEU A 219 -17.49 -35.82 -14.97
C LEU A 219 -17.08 -36.87 -13.92
N ARG A 220 -17.24 -36.59 -12.62
CA ARG A 220 -17.02 -37.57 -11.54
C ARG A 220 -17.97 -38.76 -11.64
N ALA A 221 -19.24 -38.53 -11.96
CA ALA A 221 -20.21 -39.60 -12.18
C ALA A 221 -19.84 -40.51 -13.37
N ARG A 222 -19.04 -39.99 -14.32
CA ARG A 222 -18.43 -40.76 -15.42
C ARG A 222 -17.05 -41.36 -15.09
N GLY A 223 -16.65 -41.36 -13.82
CA GLY A 223 -15.41 -41.96 -13.36
C GLY A 223 -14.15 -41.11 -13.54
N ILE A 224 -14.26 -39.82 -13.85
CA ILE A 224 -13.10 -38.93 -13.92
C ILE A 224 -12.72 -38.45 -12.51
N PRO A 225 -11.45 -38.60 -12.07
CA PRO A 225 -10.98 -38.10 -10.77
C PRO A 225 -10.72 -36.59 -10.84
N ILE A 226 -11.75 -35.80 -11.12
CA ILE A 226 -11.68 -34.34 -11.23
C ILE A 226 -12.03 -33.66 -9.90
N VAL A 227 -11.26 -32.65 -9.51
CA VAL A 227 -11.57 -31.80 -8.36
C VAL A 227 -12.48 -30.63 -8.76
N ASP A 228 -13.21 -30.09 -7.79
CA ASP A 228 -14.01 -28.89 -7.98
C ASP A 228 -13.23 -27.66 -7.50
N THR A 229 -12.59 -26.93 -8.41
CA THR A 229 -11.73 -25.80 -8.02
C THR A 229 -12.52 -24.61 -7.50
N ASN A 230 -13.77 -24.41 -7.95
CA ASN A 230 -14.62 -23.34 -7.41
C ASN A 230 -15.01 -23.65 -5.96
N GLN A 231 -15.30 -24.92 -5.63
CA GLN A 231 -15.59 -25.34 -4.26
C GLN A 231 -14.37 -25.18 -3.35
N ILE A 232 -13.20 -25.64 -3.81
CA ILE A 232 -11.93 -25.47 -3.08
C ILE A 232 -11.65 -23.98 -2.82
N TYR A 233 -11.87 -23.14 -3.82
CA TYR A 233 -11.62 -21.71 -3.71
C TYR A 233 -12.58 -21.01 -2.74
N ALA A 234 -13.87 -21.35 -2.76
CA ALA A 234 -14.85 -20.87 -1.78
C ALA A 234 -14.47 -21.28 -0.35
N GLU A 235 -14.07 -22.53 -0.13
CA GLU A 235 -13.63 -23.02 1.19
C GLU A 235 -12.36 -22.31 1.69
N SER A 236 -11.45 -21.98 0.77
CA SER A 236 -10.20 -21.29 1.13
C SER A 236 -10.43 -19.93 1.78
N ALA A 237 -11.54 -19.25 1.44
CA ALA A 237 -11.92 -17.97 2.01
C ALA A 237 -12.16 -18.03 3.52
N LEU A 238 -12.61 -19.17 4.05
CA LEU A 238 -12.82 -19.34 5.51
C LEU A 238 -11.50 -19.33 6.28
N SER A 239 -10.45 -19.88 5.67
CA SER A 239 -9.11 -19.99 6.27
C SER A 239 -8.23 -18.78 6.00
N PHE A 240 -8.71 -17.81 5.22
CA PHE A 240 -7.94 -16.66 4.82
C PHE A 240 -7.73 -15.71 6.01
N LYS A 241 -6.49 -15.57 6.44
CA LYS A 241 -6.06 -14.50 7.33
C LYS A 241 -5.43 -13.41 6.48
N ALA A 242 -5.86 -12.18 6.66
CA ALA A 242 -5.23 -11.01 6.06
C ALA A 242 -3.88 -10.74 6.75
N GLU A 243 -2.92 -11.66 6.61
CA GLU A 243 -1.56 -11.42 7.05
C GLU A 243 -0.82 -10.69 5.92
N GLN A 244 -0.55 -9.40 6.18
CA GLN A 244 0.24 -8.45 5.40
C GLN A 244 0.13 -8.56 3.87
N ILE A 245 -0.80 -7.77 3.36
CA ILE A 245 -1.01 -7.52 1.94
C ILE A 245 0.28 -6.94 1.34
N GLY A 246 0.79 -7.59 0.30
CA GLY A 246 2.05 -7.25 -0.38
C GLY A 246 2.01 -5.95 -1.19
N ARG A 247 1.27 -4.93 -0.75
CA ARG A 247 1.31 -3.62 -1.41
C ARG A 247 2.61 -2.90 -1.09
N SER A 248 3.13 -2.16 -2.06
CA SER A 248 4.33 -1.36 -1.87
C SER A 248 4.09 -0.30 -0.80
N PHE A 249 5.10 -0.05 0.03
CA PHE A 249 5.01 0.97 1.06
C PHE A 249 4.90 2.37 0.47
N LYS A 250 4.00 3.16 1.05
CA LYS A 250 3.68 4.50 0.58
C LYS A 250 3.77 5.50 1.73
N ILE A 251 4.51 6.58 1.52
CA ILE A 251 4.60 7.71 2.46
C ILE A 251 3.56 8.76 2.06
N GLY A 252 2.67 9.11 2.99
CA GLY A 252 1.80 10.26 2.84
C GLY A 252 2.48 11.53 3.33
N VAL A 253 2.37 12.64 2.59
CA VAL A 253 2.94 13.93 2.96
C VAL A 253 1.85 14.98 3.07
N VAL A 254 1.63 15.53 4.28
CA VAL A 254 0.80 16.74 4.44
C VAL A 254 1.66 17.95 4.11
N GLY A 255 1.54 18.41 2.87
CA GLY A 255 2.31 19.50 2.31
C GLY A 255 1.56 20.83 2.25
N GLY A 256 2.20 21.83 1.64
CA GLY A 256 1.65 23.18 1.44
C GLY A 256 1.86 24.12 2.63
N VAL A 257 2.57 23.70 3.68
CA VAL A 257 2.73 24.45 4.94
C VAL A 257 4.20 24.78 5.30
N GLY A 258 5.07 25.24 4.40
CA GLY A 258 4.77 25.88 3.11
C GLY A 258 5.05 25.03 1.84
N PRO A 259 4.73 25.58 0.65
CA PRO A 259 4.94 24.88 -0.61
C PRO A 259 6.39 24.48 -0.89
N ALA A 260 7.33 25.43 -0.75
CA ALA A 260 8.75 25.20 -1.02
C ALA A 260 9.36 24.14 -0.08
N ALA A 261 9.02 24.22 1.22
CA ALA A 261 9.44 23.21 2.21
C ALA A 261 8.91 21.80 1.90
N THR A 262 7.74 21.70 1.26
CA THR A 262 7.21 20.39 0.83
C THR A 262 8.04 19.79 -0.30
N VAL A 263 8.43 20.60 -1.30
CA VAL A 263 9.27 20.17 -2.42
C VAL A 263 10.66 19.76 -1.93
N ASP A 264 11.24 20.55 -1.03
CA ASP A 264 12.52 20.26 -0.39
C ASP A 264 12.49 18.96 0.45
N PHE A 265 11.38 18.68 1.16
CA PHE A 265 11.20 17.39 1.81
C PHE A 265 11.18 16.21 0.82
N ILE A 266 10.48 16.35 -0.31
CA ILE A 266 10.42 15.31 -1.35
C ILE A 266 11.82 15.05 -1.92
N GLU A 267 12.58 16.11 -2.23
CA GLU A 267 13.97 15.99 -2.69
C GLU A 267 14.84 15.24 -1.67
N LYS A 268 14.68 15.54 -0.38
CA LYS A 268 15.42 14.87 0.69
C LYS A 268 15.07 13.39 0.82
N VAL A 269 13.80 13.01 0.65
CA VAL A 269 13.40 11.60 0.62
C VAL A 269 14.05 10.89 -0.57
N ILE A 270 14.01 11.48 -1.76
CA ILE A 270 14.63 10.93 -2.97
C ILE A 270 16.14 10.73 -2.75
N ARG A 271 16.85 11.77 -2.30
CA ARG A 271 18.29 11.76 -2.06
C ARG A 271 18.72 10.71 -1.02
N ASN A 272 17.92 10.52 0.03
CA ASN A 272 18.23 9.56 1.08
C ASN A 272 17.78 8.13 0.75
N THR A 273 17.02 7.91 -0.33
CA THR A 273 16.58 6.57 -0.73
C THR A 273 17.71 5.87 -1.51
N PRO A 274 18.19 4.70 -1.06
CA PRO A 274 19.17 3.92 -1.80
C PRO A 274 18.49 3.27 -3.01
N ALA A 275 18.62 3.87 -4.18
CA ALA A 275 17.98 3.42 -5.42
C ALA A 275 18.99 3.34 -6.57
N ALA A 276 18.92 2.28 -7.39
CA ALA A 276 19.72 2.14 -8.60
C ALA A 276 18.93 2.49 -9.87
N ARG A 277 17.59 2.47 -9.76
CA ARG A 277 16.62 2.82 -10.81
C ARG A 277 15.34 3.36 -10.17
N ASP A 278 14.48 3.95 -10.98
CA ASP A 278 13.23 4.58 -10.54
C ASP A 278 12.36 3.66 -9.66
N GLN A 279 12.26 2.37 -10.00
CA GLN A 279 11.42 1.40 -9.29
C GLN A 279 11.92 1.05 -7.88
N ASP A 280 13.15 1.43 -7.53
CA ASP A 280 13.69 1.22 -6.19
C ASP A 280 13.34 2.40 -5.25
N HIS A 281 12.79 3.50 -5.78
CA HIS A 281 12.32 4.62 -4.97
C HIS A 281 11.02 4.31 -4.23
N ILE A 282 10.82 5.01 -3.11
CA ILE A 282 9.64 4.85 -2.25
C ILE A 282 8.43 5.56 -2.87
N LYS A 283 7.25 4.91 -2.88
CA LYS A 283 6.00 5.55 -3.32
C LYS A 283 5.65 6.72 -2.40
N LEU A 284 5.31 7.87 -2.98
CA LEU A 284 4.88 9.06 -2.26
C LEU A 284 3.49 9.48 -2.72
N VAL A 285 2.63 9.88 -1.77
CA VAL A 285 1.41 10.66 -2.06
C VAL A 285 1.49 11.96 -1.27
N VAL A 286 1.25 13.07 -1.96
CA VAL A 286 1.43 14.42 -1.39
C VAL A 286 0.10 15.15 -1.45
N GLU A 287 -0.45 15.47 -0.27
CA GLU A 287 -1.56 16.40 -0.13
C GLU A 287 -0.97 17.81 -0.02
N HIS A 288 -0.73 18.44 -1.17
CA HIS A 288 -0.14 19.77 -1.23
C HIS A 288 -1.23 20.84 -1.07
N ASN A 289 -1.49 21.27 0.17
CA ASN A 289 -2.59 22.19 0.48
C ASN A 289 -2.11 23.51 1.14
N PRO A 290 -1.77 24.54 0.34
CA PRO A 290 -1.42 25.86 0.86
C PRO A 290 -2.60 26.65 1.46
N LYS A 291 -3.83 26.12 1.41
CA LYS A 291 -5.01 26.73 2.02
C LYS A 291 -5.21 26.33 3.48
N ILE A 292 -4.35 25.47 4.05
CA ILE A 292 -4.33 25.22 5.49
C ILE A 292 -4.05 26.56 6.20
N PRO A 293 -4.91 27.01 7.14
CA PRO A 293 -4.73 28.26 7.88
C PRO A 293 -3.32 28.42 8.45
N ASP A 294 -2.87 29.66 8.63
CA ASP A 294 -1.55 29.91 9.21
C ASP A 294 -1.48 29.43 10.66
N ARG A 295 -0.44 28.65 10.96
CA ARG A 295 -0.29 28.02 12.27
C ARG A 295 0.16 29.04 13.31
N THR A 296 1.00 30.00 12.92
CA THR A 296 1.50 31.03 13.82
C THR A 296 0.36 32.00 14.17
N ASP A 297 -0.39 32.48 13.19
CA ASP A 297 -1.51 33.40 13.43
C ASP A 297 -2.56 32.82 14.37
N ASN A 298 -2.79 31.49 14.33
CA ASN A 298 -3.68 30.82 15.28
C ASN A 298 -3.07 30.60 16.67
N LEU A 299 -1.78 30.25 16.77
CA LEU A 299 -1.15 29.92 18.06
C LEU A 299 -0.88 31.16 18.93
N ILE A 300 -0.67 32.32 18.32
CA ILE A 300 -0.29 33.56 19.03
C ILE A 300 -1.17 34.77 18.68
N GLY A 301 -2.27 34.55 17.96
CA GLY A 301 -3.24 35.58 17.59
C GLY A 301 -4.64 34.99 17.47
N ASP A 302 -5.51 35.68 16.72
CA ASP A 302 -6.91 35.27 16.51
C ASP A 302 -7.14 34.57 15.16
N GLY A 303 -6.09 34.00 14.58
CA GLY A 303 -6.14 33.29 13.30
C GLY A 303 -7.02 32.03 13.34
N ALA A 304 -7.52 31.63 12.17
CA ALA A 304 -8.36 30.42 12.04
C ALA A 304 -7.60 29.14 12.43
N ASP A 305 -8.29 28.21 13.11
CA ASP A 305 -7.69 26.95 13.58
C ASP A 305 -7.38 25.99 12.41
N PRO A 306 -6.11 25.58 12.21
CA PRO A 306 -5.73 24.67 11.13
C PRO A 306 -6.04 23.19 11.40
N THR A 307 -6.47 22.81 12.61
CA THR A 307 -6.64 21.41 13.05
C THR A 307 -7.49 20.59 12.09
N VAL A 308 -8.67 21.09 11.69
CA VAL A 308 -9.58 20.37 10.79
C VAL A 308 -8.98 20.23 9.39
N ALA A 309 -8.28 21.26 8.90
CA ALA A 309 -7.66 21.23 7.58
C ALA A 309 -6.50 20.21 7.53
N ILE A 310 -5.67 20.15 8.57
CA ILE A 310 -4.60 19.15 8.72
C ILE A 310 -5.19 17.74 8.86
N TYR A 311 -6.23 17.56 9.69
CA TYR A 311 -6.89 16.27 9.85
C TYR A 311 -7.50 15.78 8.53
N ALA A 312 -8.19 16.65 7.79
CA ALA A 312 -8.75 16.31 6.50
C ALA A 312 -7.67 15.90 5.48
N ALA A 313 -6.52 16.58 5.48
CA ALA A 313 -5.36 16.18 4.68
C ALA A 313 -4.86 14.78 5.07
N CYS A 314 -4.69 14.52 6.37
CA CYS A 314 -4.29 13.20 6.87
C CYS A 314 -5.28 12.10 6.45
N LYS A 315 -6.59 12.34 6.52
CA LYS A 315 -7.62 11.38 6.10
C LYS A 315 -7.59 11.10 4.60
N ARG A 316 -7.26 12.09 3.75
CA ARG A 316 -7.06 11.85 2.31
C ARG A 316 -5.87 10.93 2.06
N LEU A 317 -4.76 11.15 2.75
CA LEU A 317 -3.57 10.29 2.65
C LEU A 317 -3.84 8.87 3.15
N GLU A 318 -4.58 8.72 4.24
CA GLU A 318 -5.02 7.41 4.74
C GLU A 318 -5.93 6.68 3.75
N ASN A 319 -6.89 7.40 3.15
CA ASN A 319 -7.76 6.85 2.11
C ASN A 319 -7.00 6.51 0.82
N ASP A 320 -5.86 7.14 0.56
CA ASP A 320 -4.94 6.75 -0.51
C ASP A 320 -3.96 5.63 -0.07
N ASN A 321 -4.27 4.92 1.02
CA ASN A 321 -3.49 3.79 1.52
C ASN A 321 -2.03 4.17 1.83
N ALA A 322 -1.76 5.37 2.35
CA ALA A 322 -0.45 5.65 2.93
C ALA A 322 -0.21 4.78 4.17
N ASP A 323 1.04 4.36 4.40
CA ASP A 323 1.42 3.55 5.56
C ASP A 323 1.82 4.40 6.78
N MET A 324 2.22 5.64 6.52
CA MET A 324 2.55 6.64 7.53
C MET A 324 2.41 8.04 6.92
N ILE A 325 2.39 9.04 7.78
CA ILE A 325 2.28 10.44 7.38
C ILE A 325 3.53 11.22 7.84
N ALA A 326 4.10 12.01 6.95
CA ALA A 326 5.11 13.01 7.22
C ALA A 326 4.51 14.42 7.09
N ILE A 327 4.88 15.32 8.00
CA ILE A 327 4.46 16.72 7.98
C ILE A 327 5.72 17.59 8.03
N PRO A 328 6.27 18.08 6.90
CA PRO A 328 7.47 18.92 6.90
C PRO A 328 7.18 20.36 7.36
N CYS A 329 6.66 20.52 8.58
CA CYS A 329 6.36 21.80 9.21
C CYS A 329 6.42 21.67 10.75
N ASN A 330 7.36 22.38 11.38
CA ASN A 330 7.52 22.35 12.84
C ASN A 330 6.27 22.87 13.56
N THR A 331 5.74 24.00 13.12
CA THR A 331 4.60 24.65 13.77
C THR A 331 3.31 23.84 13.66
N ALA A 332 3.13 23.06 12.58
CA ALA A 332 1.99 22.17 12.41
C ALA A 332 1.95 21.02 13.43
N HIS A 333 3.10 20.65 14.02
CA HIS A 333 3.16 19.60 15.04
C HIS A 333 2.46 19.98 16.34
N ALA A 334 2.19 21.26 16.60
CA ALA A 334 1.38 21.70 17.74
C ALA A 334 -0.06 21.18 17.71
N PHE A 335 -0.52 20.71 16.56
CA PHE A 335 -1.87 20.21 16.34
C PHE A 335 -1.91 18.68 16.17
N VAL A 336 -0.76 18.01 16.06
CA VAL A 336 -0.67 16.55 15.77
C VAL A 336 -1.26 15.70 16.89
N GLU A 337 -0.99 16.05 18.15
CA GLU A 337 -1.53 15.31 19.31
C GLU A 337 -3.06 15.27 19.33
N ARG A 338 -3.71 16.32 18.80
CA ARG A 338 -5.18 16.42 18.73
C ARG A 338 -5.79 15.47 17.72
N ILE A 339 -5.03 15.02 16.72
CA ILE A 339 -5.56 14.31 15.56
C ILE A 339 -5.06 12.86 15.45
N GLN A 340 -3.88 12.53 15.98
CA GLN A 340 -3.28 11.19 15.83
C GLN A 340 -4.19 10.05 16.30
N ALA A 341 -4.95 10.25 17.39
CA ALA A 341 -5.86 9.24 17.93
C ALA A 341 -7.04 8.89 16.99
N TYR A 342 -7.31 9.73 15.98
CA TYR A 342 -8.38 9.56 14.99
C TYR A 342 -7.87 9.02 13.64
N LEU A 343 -6.59 8.69 13.56
CA LEU A 343 -5.95 8.10 12.39
C LEU A 343 -5.58 6.65 12.69
N SER A 344 -5.69 5.79 11.68
CA SER A 344 -5.27 4.38 11.70
C SER A 344 -3.80 4.20 11.30
N ILE A 345 -3.18 5.22 10.72
CA ILE A 345 -1.75 5.25 10.35
C ILE A 345 -0.98 6.28 11.18
N PRO A 346 0.30 6.04 11.51
CA PRO A 346 1.09 6.94 12.34
C PRO A 346 1.55 8.19 11.58
N ILE A 347 1.56 9.33 12.26
CA ILE A 347 2.31 10.53 11.86
C ILE A 347 3.70 10.43 12.47
N VAL A 348 4.75 10.52 11.64
CA VAL A 348 6.13 10.58 12.11
C VAL A 348 6.38 11.94 12.75
N ASN A 349 6.63 11.95 14.06
CA ASN A 349 6.82 13.19 14.82
C ASN A 349 8.23 13.76 14.57
N MET A 350 8.33 14.75 13.67
CA MET A 350 9.57 15.40 13.29
C MET A 350 10.33 15.99 14.49
N LEU A 351 9.61 16.51 15.49
CA LEU A 351 10.21 17.15 16.66
C LEU A 351 10.88 16.11 17.54
N GLY A 352 10.17 15.02 17.83
CA GLY A 352 10.69 13.90 18.61
C GLY A 352 11.91 13.26 17.96
N GLU A 353 11.89 13.08 16.63
CA GLU A 353 13.03 12.55 15.88
C GLU A 353 14.22 13.51 15.89
N THR A 354 13.98 14.83 15.81
CA THR A 354 15.05 15.84 15.91
C THR A 354 15.72 15.82 17.28
N VAL A 355 14.92 15.78 18.36
CA VAL A 355 15.43 15.70 19.74
C VAL A 355 16.21 14.40 19.96
N SER A 356 15.68 13.27 19.48
CA SER A 356 16.35 11.96 19.56
C SER A 356 17.66 11.94 18.79
N TYR A 357 17.70 12.60 17.62
CA TYR A 357 18.92 12.75 16.84
C TYR A 357 19.99 13.53 17.62
N ILE A 358 19.61 14.66 18.24
CA ILE A 358 20.53 15.47 19.05
C ILE A 358 21.07 14.68 20.22
N GLU A 359 20.20 13.99 20.97
CA GLU A 359 20.61 13.17 22.12
C GLU A 359 21.64 12.11 21.72
N LYS A 360 21.38 11.42 20.61
CA LYS A 360 22.23 10.35 20.11
C LYS A 360 23.61 10.84 19.61
N HIS A 361 23.69 12.01 18.98
CA HIS A 361 24.91 12.46 18.28
C HIS A 361 25.67 13.57 19.01
N HIS A 362 25.03 14.30 19.91
CA HIS A 362 25.60 15.46 20.60
C HIS A 362 25.54 15.36 22.13
N GLY A 363 24.93 14.30 22.69
CA GLY A 363 24.83 14.03 24.12
C GLY A 363 23.51 14.54 24.72
N ASP A 364 23.24 14.27 26.00
CA ASP A 364 21.97 14.59 26.69
C ASP A 364 21.93 15.98 27.34
N LYS A 365 23.08 16.68 27.40
CA LYS A 365 23.26 18.01 28.02
C LYS A 365 23.54 19.15 27.03
N THR A 366 23.31 18.91 25.74
CA THR A 366 23.55 19.88 24.67
C THR A 366 22.68 21.13 24.83
N SER A 367 23.26 22.31 24.62
CA SER A 367 22.50 23.55 24.48
C SER A 367 22.01 23.73 23.04
N ILE A 368 20.69 23.72 22.84
CA ILE A 368 20.04 23.78 21.53
C ILE A 368 19.62 25.20 21.23
N GLY A 369 20.24 25.83 20.24
CA GLY A 369 19.78 27.09 19.65
C GLY A 369 18.64 26.84 18.66
N LEU A 370 17.43 27.35 18.92
CA LEU A 370 16.28 27.13 18.07
C LEU A 370 15.93 28.37 17.23
N LEU A 371 16.01 28.26 15.90
CA LEU A 371 15.51 29.27 14.96
C LEU A 371 14.19 28.81 14.39
N ALA A 372 13.08 29.37 14.87
CA ALA A 372 11.75 28.96 14.46
C ALA A 372 10.78 30.15 14.38
N THR A 373 9.57 29.91 13.89
CA THR A 373 8.52 30.92 13.93
C THR A 373 8.18 31.29 15.37
N SER A 374 7.68 32.51 15.59
CA SER A 374 7.23 32.95 16.91
C SER A 374 6.14 32.04 17.47
N GLY A 375 5.26 31.50 16.62
CA GLY A 375 4.26 30.50 17.02
C GLY A 375 4.88 29.21 17.53
N THR A 376 5.97 28.74 16.91
CA THR A 376 6.70 27.52 17.35
C THR A 376 7.34 27.73 18.73
N ILE A 377 7.95 28.90 18.96
CA ILE A 377 8.59 29.23 20.23
C ILE A 377 7.53 29.43 21.33
N ALA A 378 6.50 30.24 21.06
CA ALA A 378 5.48 30.60 22.04
C ALA A 378 4.56 29.44 22.42
N SER A 379 4.17 28.60 21.46
CA SER A 379 3.40 27.37 21.74
C SER A 379 4.20 26.32 22.48
N ARG A 380 5.53 26.51 22.57
CA ARG A 380 6.46 25.57 23.20
C ARG A 380 6.33 24.16 22.61
N VAL A 381 6.07 24.03 21.31
CA VAL A 381 5.83 22.72 20.66
C VAL A 381 7.02 21.76 20.77
N TYR A 382 8.24 22.29 20.79
CA TYR A 382 9.45 21.51 21.06
C TYR A 382 9.60 21.14 22.54
N HIS A 383 9.03 21.91 23.46
CA HIS A 383 9.23 21.73 24.90
C HIS A 383 8.63 20.43 25.40
N HIS A 384 7.50 19.93 24.87
CA HIS A 384 6.98 18.64 25.33
C HIS A 384 7.98 17.49 25.09
N ASN A 385 8.80 17.59 24.02
CA ASN A 385 9.85 16.62 23.70
C ASN A 385 11.15 16.89 24.48
N ILE A 386 11.40 18.14 24.88
CA ILE A 386 12.65 18.59 25.51
C ILE A 386 12.57 18.65 27.03
N GLU A 387 11.40 18.88 27.63
CA GLU A 387 11.19 18.86 29.08
C GLU A 387 11.41 17.47 29.69
N ARG A 388 11.40 16.42 28.85
CA ARG A 388 11.79 15.05 29.22
C ARG A 388 13.31 14.81 29.14
N SER A 389 14.08 15.76 28.60
CA SER A 389 15.53 15.66 28.45
C SER A 389 16.26 16.69 29.32
N LYS A 390 17.60 16.63 29.35
CA LYS A 390 18.44 17.60 30.09
C LYS A 390 18.94 18.73 29.20
N PHE A 391 18.31 18.95 28.05
CA PHE A 391 18.70 20.00 27.12
C PHE A 391 18.40 21.39 27.65
N ARG A 392 19.27 22.34 27.32
CA ARG A 392 19.01 23.77 27.50
C ARG A 392 18.60 24.35 26.15
N MET A 393 17.43 24.97 26.05
CA MET A 393 17.03 25.68 24.84
C MET A 393 17.46 27.14 24.90
N VAL A 394 18.09 27.63 23.83
CA VAL A 394 18.42 29.03 23.58
C VAL A 394 17.58 29.50 22.39
N VAL A 395 16.83 30.59 22.57
CA VAL A 395 16.02 31.20 21.52
C VAL A 395 16.48 32.64 21.27
N PRO A 396 16.20 33.22 20.09
CA PRO A 396 16.51 34.62 19.83
C PRO A 396 15.78 35.55 20.81
N ASP A 397 16.38 36.71 21.11
CA ASP A 397 15.63 37.80 21.74
C ASP A 397 14.60 38.42 20.76
N ALA A 398 13.84 39.41 21.22
CA ALA A 398 12.78 40.02 20.42
C ALA A 398 13.29 40.63 19.10
N GLU A 399 14.47 41.26 19.09
CA GLU A 399 15.05 41.87 17.89
C GLU A 399 15.46 40.79 16.87
N HIS A 400 16.19 39.78 17.33
CA HIS A 400 16.66 38.71 16.47
C HIS A 400 15.51 37.79 16.03
N GLN A 401 14.49 37.60 16.86
CA GLN A 401 13.27 36.87 16.50
C GLN A 401 12.50 37.60 15.40
N ALA A 402 12.42 38.94 15.43
CA ALA A 402 11.83 39.70 14.34
C ALA A 402 12.61 39.52 13.03
N VAL A 403 13.94 39.44 13.08
CA VAL A 403 14.78 39.11 11.92
C VAL A 403 14.46 37.72 11.38
N VAL A 404 14.33 36.72 12.24
CA VAL A 404 13.98 35.34 11.84
C VAL A 404 12.58 35.31 11.20
N MET A 405 11.60 35.97 11.81
CA MET A 405 10.24 36.05 11.26
C MET A 405 10.22 36.73 9.89
N ASP A 406 10.96 37.83 9.70
CA ASP A 406 11.01 38.50 8.41
C ASP A 406 11.81 37.72 7.35
N VAL A 407 12.83 36.95 7.75
CA VAL A 407 13.48 35.97 6.86
C VAL A 407 12.48 34.92 6.37
N ILE A 408 11.54 34.49 7.21
CA ILE A 408 10.55 33.46 6.86
C ILE A 408 9.39 34.05 6.05
N TYR A 409 8.73 35.09 6.59
CA TYR A 409 7.45 35.64 6.13
C TYR A 409 7.53 37.01 5.47
N GLY A 410 8.66 37.71 5.58
CA GLY A 410 8.80 39.07 5.08
C GLY A 410 8.50 39.18 3.59
N ALA A 411 8.28 40.40 3.10
CA ALA A 411 8.02 40.63 1.68
C ALA A 411 9.16 40.11 0.77
N GLN A 412 10.37 40.03 1.32
CA GLN A 412 11.55 39.41 0.69
C GLN A 412 12.01 38.14 1.45
N GLY A 413 11.09 37.47 2.13
CA GLY A 413 11.35 36.24 2.87
C GLY A 413 11.21 34.99 2.00
N VAL A 414 11.57 33.85 2.58
CA VAL A 414 11.61 32.56 1.87
C VAL A 414 10.22 32.13 1.42
N LYS A 415 9.17 32.35 2.22
CA LYS A 415 7.78 32.02 1.82
C LYS A 415 7.29 32.84 0.63
N ALA A 416 7.88 34.01 0.39
CA ALA A 416 7.61 34.85 -0.77
C ALA A 416 8.49 34.50 -1.99
N GLY A 417 9.32 33.44 -1.89
CA GLY A 417 10.16 32.94 -2.99
C GLY A 417 11.59 33.50 -3.01
N PHE A 418 12.00 34.27 -2.01
CA PHE A 418 13.32 34.88 -1.98
C PHE A 418 14.36 34.00 -1.26
N VAL A 419 15.19 33.32 -2.04
CA VAL A 419 16.33 32.52 -1.57
C VAL A 419 17.61 33.14 -2.13
N ASN A 420 18.14 34.17 -1.47
CA ASN A 420 19.31 34.91 -1.93
C ASN A 420 20.29 35.24 -0.79
N ASP A 421 21.46 35.77 -1.16
CA ASP A 421 22.54 36.02 -0.20
C ASP A 421 22.19 37.08 0.85
N ALA A 422 21.35 38.05 0.52
CA ALA A 422 20.90 39.06 1.49
C ALA A 422 20.05 38.41 2.60
N VAL A 423 19.09 37.56 2.23
CA VAL A 423 18.26 36.82 3.20
C VAL A 423 19.12 35.83 3.99
N ARG A 424 20.05 35.13 3.33
CA ARG A 424 21.01 34.22 3.98
C ARG A 424 21.88 34.93 5.01
N ALA A 425 22.38 36.13 4.70
CA ALA A 425 23.19 36.93 5.61
C ALA A 425 22.42 37.35 6.86
N ARG A 426 21.12 37.63 6.72
CA ARG A 426 20.24 37.94 7.86
C ARG A 426 20.04 36.73 8.77
N LEU A 427 19.80 35.56 8.19
CA LEU A 427 19.72 34.31 8.95
C LEU A 427 21.02 33.99 9.70
N LYS A 428 22.17 34.19 9.04
CA LYS A 428 23.50 34.02 9.68
C LYS A 428 23.69 34.90 10.92
N ARG A 429 23.12 36.12 10.95
CA ARG A 429 23.17 36.98 12.15
C ARG A 429 22.37 36.39 13.32
N ALA A 430 21.19 35.84 13.05
CA ALA A 430 20.41 35.16 14.09
C ALA A 430 21.13 33.90 14.61
N ILE A 431 21.80 33.15 13.73
CA ILE A 431 22.66 32.03 14.13
C ILE A 431 23.81 32.52 15.03
N ALA A 432 24.53 33.57 14.61
CA ALA A 432 25.64 34.12 15.37
C ALA A 432 25.22 34.56 16.79
N TYR A 433 24.04 35.15 16.91
CA TYR A 433 23.46 35.50 18.19
C TYR A 433 23.27 34.27 19.11
N LEU A 434 22.67 33.19 18.60
CA LEU A 434 22.45 31.98 19.41
C LEU A 434 23.77 31.34 19.85
N VAL A 435 24.77 31.31 18.97
CA VAL A 435 26.11 30.80 19.28
C VAL A 435 26.82 31.66 20.33
N ALA A 436 26.69 32.99 20.24
CA ALA A 436 27.23 33.90 21.25
C ALA A 436 26.55 33.70 22.62
N ASN A 437 25.28 33.28 22.64
CA ASN A 437 24.52 32.98 23.84
C ASN A 437 24.64 31.52 24.33
N GLY A 438 25.57 30.76 23.75
CA GLY A 438 25.96 29.43 24.25
C GLY A 438 25.16 28.27 23.65
N ALA A 439 24.61 28.41 22.45
CA ALA A 439 24.13 27.25 21.68
C ALA A 439 25.31 26.39 21.21
N ASP A 440 25.27 25.10 21.52
CA ASP A 440 26.23 24.10 21.04
C ASP A 440 25.81 23.56 19.66
N VAL A 441 24.51 23.51 19.40
CA VAL A 441 23.90 23.05 18.15
C VAL A 441 22.78 24.01 17.76
N ILE A 442 22.64 24.29 16.47
CA ILE A 442 21.58 25.13 15.92
C ILE A 442 20.55 24.26 15.22
N VAL A 443 19.27 24.41 15.56
CA VAL A 443 18.15 23.74 14.90
C VAL A 443 17.42 24.75 14.03
N LEU A 444 17.33 24.45 12.73
CA LEU A 444 16.53 25.18 11.76
C LEU A 444 15.04 24.81 11.92
N GLY A 445 14.46 25.21 13.03
CA GLY A 445 13.09 24.93 13.49
C GLY A 445 11.96 25.54 12.65
N CYS A 446 12.24 26.03 11.45
CA CYS A 446 11.26 26.35 10.41
C CYS A 446 11.77 25.75 9.10
N THR A 447 10.93 24.96 8.41
CA THR A 447 11.32 24.16 7.26
C THR A 447 11.62 24.98 6.01
N GLU A 448 11.39 26.30 6.05
CA GLU A 448 11.89 27.24 5.05
C GLU A 448 13.37 27.64 5.26
N LEU A 449 13.91 27.56 6.47
CA LEU A 449 15.30 27.97 6.75
C LEU A 449 16.36 27.06 6.07
N PRO A 450 16.16 25.73 5.97
CA PRO A 450 17.08 24.86 5.23
C PRO A 450 17.27 25.22 3.76
N LEU A 451 16.30 25.90 3.14
CA LEU A 451 16.43 26.41 1.76
C LEU A 451 17.51 27.49 1.64
N LEU A 452 17.78 28.20 2.73
CA LEU A 452 18.84 29.21 2.81
C LEU A 452 20.15 28.64 3.33
N ILE A 453 20.13 27.72 4.29
CA ILE A 453 21.34 27.17 4.91
C ILE A 453 21.14 25.66 5.07
N ALA A 454 21.90 24.87 4.32
CA ALA A 454 21.87 23.42 4.44
C ALA A 454 22.41 22.96 5.80
N GLN A 455 22.03 21.74 6.20
CA GLN A 455 22.63 21.05 7.35
C GLN A 455 24.15 20.95 7.17
N ASP A 456 24.90 21.28 8.23
CA ASP A 456 26.36 21.29 8.26
C ASP A 456 26.86 20.99 9.68
N ASP A 457 27.72 19.98 9.82
CA ASP A 457 28.27 19.57 11.12
C ASP A 457 29.30 20.58 11.67
N LYS A 458 29.86 21.47 10.83
CA LYS A 458 30.93 22.41 11.17
C LYS A 458 30.69 23.80 10.57
N PHE A 459 29.47 24.31 10.73
CA PHE A 459 29.10 25.62 10.21
C PHE A 459 29.91 26.74 10.87
N ASP A 460 30.66 27.50 10.07
CA ASP A 460 31.47 28.63 10.55
C ASP A 460 30.60 29.88 10.77
N VAL A 461 30.57 30.33 12.02
CA VAL A 461 29.87 31.55 12.43
C VAL A 461 30.53 32.18 13.65
N GLY A 462 30.83 33.48 13.55
CA GLY A 462 31.40 34.24 14.67
C GLY A 462 32.74 33.69 15.17
N GLY A 463 33.54 33.08 14.29
CA GLY A 463 34.83 32.47 14.64
C GLY A 463 34.74 31.13 15.37
N LYS A 464 33.56 30.49 15.38
CA LYS A 464 33.32 29.16 15.94
C LYS A 464 32.71 28.25 14.87
N GLN A 465 32.95 26.94 15.02
CA GLN A 465 32.26 25.91 14.24
C GLN A 465 31.18 25.27 15.11
N VAL A 466 29.94 25.28 14.63
CA VAL A 466 28.79 24.66 15.31
C VAL A 466 27.99 23.79 14.33
N PRO A 467 27.41 22.66 14.77
CA PRO A 467 26.46 21.93 13.95
C PRO A 467 25.18 22.74 13.73
N VAL A 468 24.72 22.80 12.48
CA VAL A 468 23.42 23.32 12.06
C VAL A 468 22.60 22.13 11.57
N LEU A 469 21.49 21.84 12.23
CA LEU A 469 20.63 20.70 11.96
C LEU A 469 19.37 21.12 11.21
N ASP A 470 18.96 20.24 10.30
CA ASP A 470 17.75 20.38 9.50
C ASP A 470 16.72 19.32 9.91
N PRO A 471 15.64 19.71 10.63
CA PRO A 471 14.56 18.80 11.00
C PRO A 471 13.90 18.10 9.79
N THR A 472 13.87 18.75 8.62
CA THR A 472 13.30 18.15 7.40
C THR A 472 14.17 17.01 6.89
N GLU A 473 15.50 17.15 6.94
CA GLU A 473 16.45 16.08 6.58
C GLU A 473 16.34 14.90 7.54
N ILE A 474 16.24 15.18 8.84
CA ILE A 474 16.07 14.14 9.88
C ILE A 474 14.76 13.38 9.67
N LEU A 475 13.65 14.09 9.41
CA LEU A 475 12.36 13.49 9.08
C LEU A 475 12.46 12.62 7.83
N ALA A 476 13.07 13.11 6.75
CA ALA A 476 13.21 12.37 5.49
C ALA A 476 13.99 11.06 5.69
N ARG A 477 15.13 11.12 6.40
CA ARG A 477 15.92 9.92 6.74
C ARG A 477 15.12 8.93 7.57
N LYS A 478 14.36 9.40 8.56
CA LYS A 478 13.51 8.53 9.38
C LYS A 478 12.44 7.86 8.52
N CYS A 479 11.80 8.61 7.64
CA CYS A 479 10.80 8.09 6.72
C CYS A 479 11.38 7.00 5.80
N VAL A 480 12.56 7.23 5.22
CA VAL A 480 13.26 6.23 4.40
C VAL A 480 13.61 4.98 5.21
N ALA A 481 14.10 5.16 6.45
CA ALA A 481 14.43 4.05 7.32
C ALA A 481 13.20 3.16 7.63
N LEU A 482 12.06 3.77 7.95
CA LEU A 482 10.80 3.05 8.21
C LEU A 482 10.23 2.37 6.95
N ALA A 483 10.52 2.91 5.77
CA ALA A 483 10.15 2.30 4.50
C ALA A 483 10.94 1.01 4.22
N ASN A 484 12.14 0.83 4.79
CA ASN A 484 12.96 -0.34 4.53
C ASN A 484 12.41 -1.62 5.21
N PRO A 485 12.14 -2.71 4.46
CA PRO A 485 11.57 -3.95 5.00
C PRO A 485 12.34 -4.58 6.17
N VAL A 486 13.67 -4.39 6.22
CA VAL A 486 14.52 -4.92 7.31
C VAL A 486 14.27 -4.18 8.62
N ALA A 487 14.00 -2.87 8.57
CA ALA A 487 13.76 -2.05 9.76
C ALA A 487 12.37 -2.30 10.37
N ARG A 488 11.35 -2.66 9.57
CA ARG A 488 10.00 -2.96 10.06
C ARG A 488 9.88 -4.23 10.91
N LYS A 489 10.86 -5.13 10.86
CA LYS A 489 10.91 -6.30 11.76
C LYS A 489 11.53 -5.98 13.12
N ALA A 490 12.14 -4.80 13.28
CA ALA A 490 12.89 -4.39 14.47
C ALA A 490 12.29 -3.17 15.21
N ALA A 491 11.30 -2.50 14.62
CA ALA A 491 10.49 -1.45 15.24
C ALA A 491 9.16 -2.04 15.70
#